data_AF-A0A4Q3FNH8-F1
#
_entry.id   AF-A0A4Q3FNH8-F1
#
_cell.length_a   1.000
_cell.length_b   1.000
_cell.length_c   1.000
_cell.angle_alpha   90.00
_cell.angle_beta   90.00
_cell.angle_gamma   90.00
#
_symmetry.space_group_name_H-M   'P 1'
#
loop_
_entity.id
_entity.type
_entity.pdbx_description
1 polymer ?
#
loop_
_entity_poly.entity_id
_entity_poly.type
_entity_poly.pdbx_seq_one_letter_code
_entity_poly.pdbx_strand_id
1 'polypeptide(L)'
;MPSSFSSPEDLALLEGALDQARAIVEARRGHDPLTAPGEKERLAYIVASMWGQGEQDELPAKAADHFEATAPLLPPLTDATDKPSV
;
A
#
# COMPACT_ATOMS: atom_id res chain seq x y z
N MET A 1 -9.94 -7.90 -17.94
CA MET A 1 -9.83 -6.95 -19.07
C MET A 1 -8.58 -6.11 -18.83
N PRO A 2 -7.78 -5.76 -19.86
CA PRO A 2 -6.64 -4.86 -19.65
C PRO A 2 -7.18 -3.47 -19.29
N SER A 3 -6.79 -2.96 -18.12
CA SER A 3 -7.09 -1.60 -17.68
C SER A 3 -6.31 -0.63 -18.57
N SER A 4 -6.97 0.02 -19.50
CA SER A 4 -6.35 1.08 -20.30
C SER A 4 -6.51 2.39 -19.53
N PHE A 5 -5.41 3.00 -19.09
CA PHE A 5 -5.41 4.42 -18.69
C PHE A 5 -5.74 5.20 -19.96
N SER A 6 -7.02 5.54 -20.12
CA SER A 6 -7.57 5.91 -21.42
C SER A 6 -7.29 7.38 -21.73
N SER A 7 -6.86 8.14 -20.73
CA SER A 7 -6.55 9.56 -20.84
C SER A 7 -5.47 10.01 -19.83
N PRO A 8 -4.75 11.11 -20.10
CA PRO A 8 -3.89 11.77 -19.11
C PRO A 8 -4.61 12.15 -17.82
N GLU A 9 -5.90 12.46 -17.90
CA GLU A 9 -6.76 12.77 -16.76
C GLU A 9 -6.92 11.56 -15.84
N ASP A 10 -7.05 10.35 -16.40
CA ASP A 10 -7.10 9.11 -15.60
C ASP A 10 -5.81 8.88 -14.83
N LEU A 11 -4.65 9.23 -15.40
CA LEU A 11 -3.36 9.14 -14.72
C LEU A 11 -3.28 10.11 -13.55
N ALA A 12 -3.75 11.34 -13.72
CA ALA A 12 -3.79 12.34 -12.64
C ALA A 12 -4.72 11.91 -11.50
N LEU A 13 -5.87 11.30 -11.82
CA LEU A 13 -6.79 10.75 -10.82
C LEU A 13 -6.17 9.57 -10.07
N LEU A 14 -5.48 8.67 -10.77
CA LEU A 14 -4.79 7.54 -10.17
C LEU A 14 -3.66 7.98 -9.25
N GLU A 15 -2.85 8.95 -9.69
CA GLU A 15 -1.77 9.54 -8.89
C GLU A 15 -2.34 10.19 -7.63
N GLY A 16 -3.41 10.97 -7.75
CA GLY A 16 -4.11 11.55 -6.61
C GLY A 16 -4.68 10.51 -5.66
N ALA A 17 -5.21 9.40 -6.17
CA ALA A 17 -5.70 8.30 -5.34
C ALA A 17 -4.55 7.59 -4.59
N LEU A 18 -3.41 7.40 -5.24
CA LEU A 18 -2.22 6.82 -4.63
C LEU A 18 -1.66 7.71 -3.52
N ASP A 19 -1.56 9.02 -3.75
CA ASP A 19 -1.09 9.97 -2.75
C ASP A 19 -2.00 10.00 -1.51
N GLN A 20 -3.32 9.95 -1.71
CA GLN A 20 -4.29 9.87 -0.61
C GLN A 20 -4.19 8.54 0.15
N ALA A 21 -4.08 7.41 -0.56
CA ALA A 21 -3.90 6.11 0.07
C ALA A 21 -2.62 6.07 0.91
N ARG A 22 -1.53 6.66 0.40
CA ARG A 22 -0.27 6.80 1.15
C ARG A 22 -0.47 7.62 2.42
N ALA A 23 -1.10 8.78 2.34
CA ALA A 23 -1.34 9.63 3.50
C ALA A 23 -2.17 8.91 4.59
N ILE A 24 -3.15 8.10 4.18
CA ILE A 24 -3.94 7.27 5.11
C ILE A 24 -3.06 6.23 5.82
N VAL A 25 -2.23 5.50 5.06
CA VAL A 25 -1.32 4.49 5.63
C VAL A 25 -0.30 5.15 6.58
N GLU A 26 0.31 6.25 6.15
CA GLU A 26 1.28 7.00 6.96
C GLU A 26 0.65 7.48 8.28
N ALA A 27 -0.56 8.03 8.23
CA ALA A 27 -1.30 8.45 9.43
C ALA A 27 -1.60 7.29 10.38
N ARG A 28 -1.83 6.07 9.87
CA ARG A 28 -2.12 4.87 10.67
C ARG A 28 -0.86 4.27 11.30
N ARG A 29 0.25 4.23 10.54
CA ARG A 29 1.50 3.58 10.94
C ARG A 29 2.48 4.50 11.67
N GLY A 30 2.28 5.81 11.56
CA GLY A 30 3.19 6.82 12.10
C GLY A 30 4.55 6.90 11.39
N HIS A 31 4.69 6.26 10.23
CA HIS A 31 5.87 6.33 9.37
C HIS A 31 5.47 6.25 7.89
N ASP A 32 6.29 6.86 7.04
CA ASP A 32 6.04 6.89 5.60
C ASP A 32 6.33 5.50 4.98
N PRO A 33 5.35 4.83 4.37
CA PRO A 33 5.54 3.53 3.70
C PRO A 33 6.51 3.62 2.50
N LEU A 34 6.88 4.82 2.02
CA LEU A 34 7.95 4.98 1.03
C LEU A 34 9.35 4.67 1.58
N THR A 35 9.52 4.63 2.90
CA THR A 35 10.82 4.33 3.53
C THR A 35 11.16 2.85 3.51
N ALA A 36 10.16 1.98 3.33
CA ALA A 36 10.32 0.54 3.26
C ALA A 36 10.39 0.07 1.79
N PRO A 37 11.52 -0.52 1.35
CA PRO A 37 11.65 -1.05 -0.01
C PRO A 37 10.53 -2.07 -0.31
N GLY A 38 9.76 -1.86 -1.37
CA GLY A 38 8.67 -2.76 -1.80
C GLY A 38 7.27 -2.40 -1.29
N GLU A 39 7.14 -1.59 -0.23
CA GLU A 39 5.83 -1.17 0.28
C GLU A 39 5.17 -0.14 -0.64
N LYS A 40 5.96 0.79 -1.19
CA LYS A 40 5.51 1.73 -2.22
C LYS A 40 4.92 1.00 -3.43
N GLU A 41 5.67 0.04 -3.97
CA GLU A 41 5.27 -0.72 -5.15
C GLU A 41 4.01 -1.55 -4.86
N ARG A 42 3.91 -2.12 -3.65
CA ARG A 42 2.71 -2.83 -3.21
C ARG A 42 1.48 -1.94 -3.16
N LEU A 43 1.59 -0.75 -2.57
CA LEU A 43 0.46 0.19 -2.49
C LEU A 43 0.03 0.66 -3.88
N ALA A 44 1.00 1.01 -4.74
CA ALA A 44 0.73 1.40 -6.13
C ALA A 44 0.04 0.27 -6.92
N TYR A 45 0.48 -0.98 -6.74
CA TYR A 45 -0.14 -2.15 -7.37
C TYR A 45 -1.59 -2.34 -6.93
N ILE A 46 -1.88 -2.19 -5.63
CA ILE A 46 -3.24 -2.31 -5.09
C ILE A 46 -4.16 -1.24 -5.69
N VAL A 47 -3.74 0.03 -5.67
CA VAL A 47 -4.51 1.16 -6.23
C VAL A 47 -4.80 0.94 -7.71
N ALA A 48 -3.78 0.58 -8.50
CA ALA A 48 -3.94 0.32 -9.93
C ALA A 48 -4.85 -0.88 -10.24
N SER A 49 -4.79 -1.93 -9.41
CA SER A 49 -5.61 -3.13 -9.58
C SER A 49 -7.09 -2.83 -9.31
N MET A 50 -7.40 -2.13 -8.21
CA MET A 50 -8.77 -1.74 -7.85
C MET A 50 -9.36 -0.75 -8.86
N TRP A 51 -8.57 0.24 -9.32
CA TRP A 51 -8.97 1.13 -10.41
C TRP A 51 -9.36 0.34 -11.67
N GLY A 52 -8.55 -0.64 -12.05
CA GLY A 52 -8.80 -1.52 -13.18
C GLY A 52 -10.06 -2.39 -13.07
N GLN A 53 -10.54 -2.62 -11.85
CA GLN A 53 -11.77 -3.36 -11.56
C GLN A 53 -13.01 -2.45 -11.57
N GLY A 54 -12.84 -1.14 -11.75
CA GLY A 54 -13.93 -0.15 -11.71
C GLY A 54 -14.27 0.31 -10.29
N GLU A 55 -13.45 -0.02 -9.29
CA GLU A 55 -13.64 0.43 -7.90
C GLU A 55 -13.07 1.84 -7.74
N GLN A 56 -13.76 2.85 -8.27
CA GLN A 56 -13.32 4.25 -8.15
C GLN A 56 -13.84 4.92 -6.87
N ASP A 57 -14.97 4.46 -6.35
CA ASP A 57 -15.56 5.04 -5.14
C ASP A 57 -14.79 4.61 -3.89
N GLU A 58 -14.38 5.59 -3.10
CA GLU A 58 -13.53 5.43 -1.90
C GLU A 58 -12.22 4.65 -2.15
N LEU A 59 -11.74 4.62 -3.40
CA LEU A 59 -10.54 3.89 -3.80
C LEU A 59 -9.34 4.10 -2.84
N PRO A 60 -9.01 5.33 -2.39
CA PRO A 60 -7.88 5.54 -1.50
C PRO A 60 -8.01 4.80 -0.15
N ALA A 61 -9.21 4.83 0.44
CA ALA A 61 -9.47 4.20 1.73
C ALA A 61 -9.46 2.67 1.61
N LYS A 62 -10.13 2.12 0.59
CA LYS A 62 -10.14 0.68 0.32
C LYS A 62 -8.75 0.13 0.02
N ALA A 63 -7.96 0.87 -0.76
CA ALA A 63 -6.58 0.50 -1.05
C ALA A 63 -5.72 0.48 0.22
N ALA A 64 -5.86 1.47 1.10
CA ALA A 64 -5.17 1.49 2.39
C ALA A 64 -5.59 0.33 3.29
N ASP A 65 -6.88 0.00 3.35
CA ASP A 65 -7.39 -1.13 4.14
C ASP A 65 -6.85 -2.47 3.61
N HIS A 66 -6.86 -2.67 2.29
CA HIS A 66 -6.29 -3.87 1.67
C HIS A 66 -4.77 -3.93 1.85
N PHE A 67 -4.07 -2.80 1.79
CA PHE A 67 -2.64 -2.72 2.06
C PHE A 67 -2.31 -3.19 3.47
N GLU A 68 -3.08 -2.79 4.48
CA GLU A 68 -2.89 -3.26 5.85
C GLU A 68 -3.27 -4.73 6.02
N ALA A 69 -4.38 -5.17 5.44
CA ALA A 69 -4.85 -6.56 5.54
C ALA A 69 -3.88 -7.56 4.89
N THR A 70 -3.14 -7.12 3.86
CA THR A 70 -2.16 -7.94 3.14
C THR A 70 -0.72 -7.64 3.53
N ALA A 71 -0.50 -6.78 4.53
CA ALA A 71 0.83 -6.56 5.08
C ALA A 71 1.38 -7.91 5.57
N PRO A 72 2.60 -8.30 5.17
CA PRO A 72 3.22 -9.49 5.71
C PRO A 72 3.24 -9.36 7.24
N LEU A 73 2.59 -10.29 7.94
CA LEU A 73 2.79 -10.47 9.36
C LEU A 73 4.23 -10.97 9.53
N LEU A 74 5.19 -10.04 9.56
CA LEU A 74 6.53 -10.35 10.01
C LEU A 74 6.38 -10.87 11.45
N PRO A 75 6.84 -12.10 11.75
CA PRO A 75 6.89 -12.52 13.13
C PRO A 75 7.70 -11.46 13.90
N PRO A 76 7.29 -11.08 15.12
CA PRO A 76 8.09 -10.17 15.93
C PRO A 76 9.51 -10.74 15.96
N LEU A 77 10.53 -9.88 15.74
CA LEU A 77 11.91 -10.27 15.97
C LEU A 77 12.01 -10.65 17.45
N THR A 78 11.89 -11.94 17.75
CA THR A 78 12.33 -12.46 19.03
C THR A 78 13.81 -12.16 19.09
N ASP A 79 14.15 -11.21 19.96
CA ASP A 79 15.50 -10.86 20.32
C ASP A 79 16.23 -12.17 20.67
N ALA A 80 17.06 -12.67 19.74
CA ALA A 80 17.88 -13.84 19.96
C ALA A 80 19.04 -13.46 20.88
N THR A 81 18.72 -13.03 22.09
CA THR A 81 19.66 -12.99 23.22
C THR A 81 19.56 -14.33 23.96
N ASP A 82 19.77 -15.43 23.24
CA ASP A 82 20.11 -16.70 23.87
C ASP A 82 21.64 -16.81 23.80
N LYS A 83 22.31 -16.26 24.81
CA LYS A 83 23.70 -16.59 25.08
C LYS A 83 23.72 -18.06 25.52
N PRO A 84 24.43 -18.97 24.84
CA PRO A 84 24.69 -20.26 25.42
C PRO A 84 25.58 -20.05 26.65
N SER A 85 24.99 -20.19 27.83
CA SER A 85 25.73 -20.48 29.06
C SER A 85 25.85 -22.00 29.12
N VAL A 86 27.01 -22.54 28.74
CA VAL A 86 27.80 -23.62 29.37
C VAL A 86 29.13 -23.69 28.65
#